data_AF-A0A6J7W0X1-F1
#
_entry.id   AF-A0A6J7W0X1-F1
#
_cell.length_a   1.000
_cell.length_b   1.000
_cell.length_c   1.000
_cell.angle_alpha   90.00
_cell.angle_beta   90.00
_cell.angle_gamma   90.00
#
_symmetry.space_group_name_H-M   'P 1'
#
loop_
_entity.id
_entity.type
_entity.pdbx_description
1 polymer ?
#
loop_
_entity_poly.entity_id
_entity_poly.type
_entity_poly.pdbx_seq_one_letter_code
_entity_poly.pdbx_strand_id
1 'polypeptide(L)' 'MIAPGYLADLNVIDMSTLGTPPPRIVHDLPAGGRRLMQTATGYRYTIKNGAVSFVNGEHTGVLSGALIRGAQQRPR' A
#
# COMPACT_ATOMS: atom_id res chain seq x y z
N MET A 1 -2.42 16.99 0.94
CA MET A 1 -3.39 17.50 1.93
C MET A 1 -4.40 16.39 2.19
N ILE A 2 -4.79 16.16 3.44
CA ILE A 2 -5.97 15.34 3.76
C ILE A 2 -7.13 16.32 3.93
N ALA A 3 -8.08 16.28 3.01
CA ALA A 3 -9.20 17.21 2.99
C ALA A 3 -10.39 16.61 2.22
N PRO A 4 -11.61 17.10 2.48
CA PRO A 4 -12.78 16.76 1.67
C PRO A 4 -12.53 16.97 0.16
N GLY A 5 -13.15 16.12 -0.66
CA GLY A 5 -13.06 16.17 -2.11
C GLY A 5 -11.81 15.49 -2.71
N TYR A 6 -10.76 15.23 -1.92
CA TYR A 6 -9.61 14.44 -2.36
C TYR A 6 -9.91 12.94 -2.30
N LEU A 7 -9.17 12.15 -3.09
CA LEU A 7 -9.24 10.69 -3.00
C LEU A 7 -8.87 10.23 -1.59
N ALA A 8 -9.64 9.28 -1.06
CA ALA A 8 -9.39 8.64 0.22
C ALA A 8 -8.25 7.61 0.10
N ASP A 9 -7.07 8.12 -0.25
CA ASP A 9 -5.81 7.38 -0.37
C ASP A 9 -4.96 7.69 0.86
N LEU A 10 -4.88 6.76 1.79
CA LEU A 10 -4.29 6.99 3.12
C LEU A 10 -3.47 5.79 3.56
N ASN A 11 -2.37 6.06 4.26
CA ASN A 11 -1.67 5.07 5.07
C ASN A 11 -1.86 5.42 6.54
N VAL A 12 -2.25 4.44 7.35
CA VAL A 12 -2.28 4.55 8.81
C VAL A 12 -1.08 3.79 9.33
N ILE A 13 -0.14 4.52 9.93
CA ILE A 13 1.15 3.99 10.37
C ILE A 13 1.23 4.10 11.89
N ASP A 14 1.48 2.97 12.55
CA ASP A 14 1.92 2.92 13.94
C ASP A 14 3.43 3.18 13.97
N MET A 15 3.78 4.39 14.40
CA MET A 15 5.17 4.84 14.48
C MET A 15 6.00 4.08 15.52
N SER A 16 5.36 3.47 16.53
CA SER A 16 6.08 2.74 17.58
C SER A 16 6.59 1.37 17.12
N THR A 17 5.96 0.80 16.09
CA THR A 17 6.30 -0.52 15.52
C THR A 17 6.79 -0.41 14.07
N LEU A 18 6.92 0.80 13.53
CA LEU A 18 7.45 1.05 12.20
C LEU A 18 8.89 0.56 12.09
N GLY A 19 9.14 -0.33 11.14
CA GLY A 19 10.45 -0.92 10.95
C GLY A 19 10.57 -1.76 9.69
N THR A 20 11.78 -2.22 9.46
CA THR A 20 12.17 -3.01 8.29
C THR A 20 12.85 -4.29 8.76
N PRO A 21 12.17 -5.44 8.78
CA PRO A 21 12.79 -6.72 9.12
C PRO A 21 13.89 -7.10 8.11
N PRO A 22 14.77 -8.06 8.43
CA PRO A 22 15.77 -8.54 7.48
C PRO A 22 15.14 -9.02 6.17
N PRO A 23 15.76 -8.75 5.02
CA PRO A 23 15.25 -9.22 3.73
C PRO A 23 15.33 -10.74 3.63
N ARG A 24 14.42 -11.34 2.85
CA ARG A 24 14.39 -12.79 2.59
C ARG A 24 14.41 -13.09 1.11
N ILE A 25 14.95 -14.25 0.73
CA ILE A 25 14.87 -14.75 -0.64
C ILE A 25 13.52 -15.45 -0.85
N VAL A 26 12.85 -15.12 -1.95
CA VAL A 26 11.58 -15.73 -2.36
C VAL A 26 11.72 -16.27 -3.79
N HIS A 27 11.12 -17.44 -4.05
CA HIS A 27 11.18 -18.15 -5.32
C HIS A 27 9.81 -18.13 -6.01
N ASP A 28 9.30 -16.94 -6.31
CA ASP A 28 7.95 -16.72 -6.84
C ASP A 28 7.94 -16.02 -8.21
N LEU A 29 9.10 -15.90 -8.87
CA LEU A 29 9.16 -15.35 -10.21
C LEU A 29 8.90 -16.43 -11.28
N PRO A 30 8.47 -16.01 -12.49
CA PRO A 30 8.35 -16.91 -13.64
C PRO A 30 9.65 -17.70 -13.88
N ALA A 31 9.50 -18.93 -14.40
CA ALA A 31 10.60 -19.87 -14.65
C ALA A 31 11.44 -20.23 -13.41
N GLY A 32 10.90 -20.08 -12.19
CA GLY A 32 11.59 -20.43 -10.95
C GLY A 32 12.66 -19.42 -10.51
N GLY A 33 12.62 -18.20 -11.04
CA GLY A 33 13.50 -17.13 -10.62
C GLY A 33 13.32 -16.78 -9.14
N ARG A 34 14.38 -16.19 -8.56
CA ARG A 34 14.38 -15.71 -7.17
C ARG A 34 14.46 -14.20 -7.10
N ARG A 35 13.82 -13.62 -6.08
CA ARG A 35 13.96 -12.20 -5.72
C ARG A 35 14.28 -12.02 -4.25
N LEU A 36 14.97 -10.91 -3.95
CA LEU A 36 15.13 -10.41 -2.59
C LEU A 36 13.86 -9.63 -2.22
N MET A 37 13.15 -10.09 -1.20
CA MET A 37 11.92 -9.47 -0.71
C MET A 37 12.19 -8.74 0.59
N GLN A 38 11.87 -7.45 0.61
CA GLN A 38 11.90 -6.61 1.80
C GLN A 38 10.48 -6.22 2.19
N THR A 39 10.08 -6.57 3.40
CA THR A 39 8.79 -6.17 3.98
C THR A 39 8.97 -5.03 4.99
N ALA A 40 7.87 -4.55 5.57
CA ALA A 40 7.87 -3.52 6.60
C ALA A 40 6.85 -3.85 7.69
N THR A 41 7.09 -3.37 8.91
CA THR A 41 6.14 -3.41 10.04
C THR A 41 5.58 -2.02 10.32
N GLY A 42 4.54 -1.92 11.16
CA GLY A 42 3.92 -0.65 11.55
C GLY A 42 2.87 -0.10 10.58
N TYR A 43 2.72 -0.67 9.39
CA TYR A 43 1.59 -0.33 8.50
C TYR A 43 0.32 -1.02 8.97
N ARG A 44 -0.57 -0.25 9.62
CA ARG A 44 -1.84 -0.78 10.15
C ARG A 44 -2.90 -0.91 9.07
N TYR A 45 -3.05 0.13 8.25
CA TYR A 45 -3.98 0.14 7.13
C TYR A 45 -3.37 0.86 5.93
N THR A 46 -3.53 0.27 4.75
CA THR A 46 -3.40 0.99 3.48
C THR A 46 -4.78 1.07 2.84
N ILE A 47 -5.18 2.28 2.50
CA ILE A 47 -6.50 2.62 1.99
C ILE A 47 -6.33 3.25 0.62
N LYS A 48 -7.06 2.73 -0.36
CA LYS A 48 -7.08 3.24 -1.73
C LYS A 48 -8.52 3.48 -2.14
N ASN A 49 -8.81 4.72 -2.54
CA ASN A 49 -10.15 5.17 -2.93
C ASN A 49 -11.22 4.79 -1.88
N GLY A 50 -10.88 4.92 -0.59
CA GLY A 50 -11.75 4.59 0.53
C GLY A 50 -11.85 3.10 0.89
N ALA A 51 -11.27 2.20 0.07
CA ALA A 51 -11.26 0.77 0.35
C ALA A 51 -9.93 0.32 0.98
N VAL A 52 -10.00 -0.51 2.02
CA VAL A 52 -8.82 -1.05 2.72
C VAL A 52 -8.19 -2.17 1.88
N SER A 53 -7.02 -1.91 1.31
CA SER A 53 -6.24 -2.86 0.51
C SER A 53 -5.25 -3.68 1.34
N PHE A 54 -4.80 -3.16 2.49
CA PHE A 54 -3.96 -3.90 3.43
C PHE A 54 -4.41 -3.70 4.88
N VAL A 55 -4.30 -4.75 5.68
CA VAL A 55 -4.47 -4.73 7.14
C VAL A 55 -3.24 -5.36 7.78
N ASN A 56 -2.55 -4.62 8.65
CA ASN A 56 -1.34 -5.07 9.34
C ASN A 56 -0.27 -5.66 8.41
N GLY A 57 -0.05 -5.02 7.26
CA GLY A 57 0.92 -5.47 6.25
C GLY A 57 0.43 -6.59 5.32
N GLU A 58 -0.74 -7.18 5.55
CA GLU A 58 -1.31 -8.25 4.72
C GLU A 58 -2.31 -7.71 3.72
N HIS A 59 -2.22 -8.17 2.46
CA HIS A 59 -3.13 -7.76 1.39
C HIS A 59 -4.51 -8.37 1.58
N THR A 60 -5.57 -7.55 1.48
CA THR A 60 -6.96 -8.00 1.67
C THR A 60 -7.55 -8.69 0.44
N GLY A 61 -6.88 -8.61 -0.71
CA GLY A 61 -7.42 -9.04 -2.01
C GLY A 61 -8.24 -7.95 -2.72
N VAL A 62 -8.53 -6.82 -2.07
CA VAL A 62 -9.28 -5.71 -2.66
C VAL A 62 -8.43 -4.96 -3.69
N LEU A 63 -8.92 -4.90 -4.92
CA LEU A 63 -8.27 -4.19 -6.02
C LEU A 63 -9.08 -2.93 -6.41
N SER A 64 -8.92 -1.85 -5.64
CA SER A 64 -9.67 -0.58 -5.82
C SER A 64 -8.97 0.47 -6.70
N GLY A 65 -8.00 0.03 -7.51
CA GLY A 65 -7.26 0.90 -8.43
C GLY A 65 -8.11 1.35 -9.63
N ALA A 66 -7.93 2.58 -10.06
CA ALA A 66 -8.53 3.13 -11.28
C ALA A 66 -7.52 3.96 -12.06
N LEU A 67 -7.72 4.08 -13.38
CA LEU A 67 -6.90 4.92 -14.24
C LEU A 67 -7.03 6.40 -13.83
N ILE A 68 -5.93 7.03 -13.44
CA ILE A 68 -5.85 8.47 -13.26
C ILE A 68 -5.47 9.12 -14.60
N ARG A 69 -6.34 9.99 -15.10
CA ARG A 69 -6.14 10.70 -16.37
C ARG A 69 -5.55 12.08 -16.12
N GLY A 70 -4.39 12.35 -16.73
CA GLY A 70 -3.80 13.69 -16.88
C GLY A 70 -3.84 14.60 -15.65
N ALA A 71 -3.65 15.90 -15.87
CA ALA A 71 -3.88 16.89 -14.82
C ALA A 71 -5.39 16.94 -14.49
N GLN A 72 -5.73 16.94 -13.22
CA GLN A 72 -7.08 17.14 -12.71
C GLN A 72 -7.12 18.44 -11.91
N GLN A 73 -8.24 19.16 -11.97
CA GLN A 73 -8.42 20.33 -11.12
C GLN A 73 -8.43 19.88 -9.65
N ARG A 74 -7.92 20.74 -8.76
CA ARG A 74 -8.05 20.50 -7.32
C ARG A 74 -9.55 20.44 -6.97
N PRO A 75 -9.96 19.53 -6.08
CA PRO A 75 -11.32 19.53 -5.54
C PRO A 75 -11.67 20.91 -4.98
N ARG A 76 -12.92 21.33 -5.20
CA ARG A 76 -13.45 22.60 -4.67
C ARG A 76 -13.74 22.51 -3.19
#